data_AF-A0A5B9ETQ1-F1
#
_entry.id   AF-A0A5B9ETQ1-F1
#
_cell.length_a   1.000
_cell.length_b   1.000
_cell.length_c   1.000
_cell.angle_alpha   90.00
_cell.angle_beta   90.00
_cell.angle_gamma   90.00
#
_symmetry.space_group_name_H-M   'P 1'
#
loop_
_entity.id
_entity.type
_entity.pdbx_description
1 polymer ?
#
loop_
_entity_poly.entity_id
_entity_poly.type
_entity_poly.pdbx_seq_one_letter_code
_entity_poly.pdbx_strand_id
1 'polypeptide(L)'
;MKRIFIAVLLFLGFGTAAMACPDYSLWGSETYSLTGQQMYQEQAFRVTAGGQNYIWDCRNIRPGTDTGAGYFTTAPDFSFEISGMGGYQLAISVVSRCDSALLVNTSSANWYYDDDDNGNLDPRIVLTRPANGILDVWVGTYDGEYCDAVLSLETFRR
;
A
#
# COMPACT_ATOMS: atom_id res chain seq x y z
N MET A 1 -62.80 30.02 7.66
CA MET A 1 -62.08 28.73 7.77
C MET A 1 -60.76 28.85 7.00
N LYS A 2 -59.65 29.11 7.71
CA LYS A 2 -58.30 29.31 7.12
C LYS A 2 -57.61 27.95 7.04
N ARG A 3 -57.33 27.46 5.82
CA ARG A 3 -56.59 26.22 5.59
C ARG A 3 -55.09 26.55 5.58
N ILE A 4 -54.37 26.04 6.58
CA ILE A 4 -52.90 26.13 6.67
C ILE A 4 -52.33 24.97 5.84
N PHE A 5 -51.60 25.27 4.78
CA PHE A 5 -50.78 24.29 4.06
C PHE A 5 -49.42 24.20 4.75
N ILE A 6 -49.11 23.05 5.34
CA ILE A 6 -47.77 22.73 5.85
C ILE A 6 -47.01 22.09 4.68
N ALA A 7 -46.02 22.80 4.15
CA ALA A 7 -45.06 22.23 3.21
C ALA A 7 -43.97 21.50 4.00
N VAL A 8 -43.93 20.17 3.90
CA VAL A 8 -42.83 19.35 4.42
C VAL A 8 -41.70 19.38 3.38
N LEU A 9 -40.64 20.11 3.67
CA LEU A 9 -39.38 20.06 2.93
C LEU A 9 -38.60 18.81 3.37
N LEU A 10 -38.65 17.77 2.55
CA LEU A 10 -37.74 16.61 2.64
C LEU A 10 -36.36 17.02 2.13
N PHE A 11 -35.41 17.28 3.04
CA PHE A 11 -34.00 17.34 2.71
C PHE A 11 -33.47 15.92 2.48
N LEU A 12 -33.39 15.50 1.22
CA LEU A 12 -32.59 14.35 0.80
C LEU A 12 -31.12 14.77 0.84
N GLY A 13 -30.44 14.48 1.96
CA GLY A 13 -28.99 14.60 2.03
C GLY A 13 -28.35 13.53 1.16
N PHE A 14 -27.83 13.92 -0.01
CA PHE A 14 -26.91 13.07 -0.76
C PHE A 14 -25.59 13.03 0.01
N GLY A 15 -25.39 11.99 0.82
CA GLY A 15 -24.08 11.70 1.38
C GLY A 15 -23.16 11.27 0.25
N THR A 16 -22.21 12.11 -0.13
CA THR A 16 -21.04 11.68 -0.90
C THR A 16 -20.29 10.68 -0.04
N ALA A 17 -20.20 9.41 -0.45
CA ALA A 17 -19.28 8.48 0.18
C ALA A 17 -17.87 9.10 0.10
N ALA A 18 -17.21 9.28 1.24
CA ALA A 18 -15.81 9.67 1.24
C ALA A 18 -15.02 8.53 0.57
N MET A 19 -14.32 8.81 -0.52
CA MET A 19 -13.40 7.85 -1.11
C MET A 19 -12.23 7.70 -0.13
N ALA A 20 -12.09 6.51 0.46
CA ALA A 20 -10.90 6.20 1.24
C ALA A 20 -9.76 5.87 0.26
N CYS A 21 -8.55 6.26 0.64
CA CYS A 21 -7.33 6.00 -0.11
C CYS A 21 -6.28 5.46 0.87
N PRO A 22 -5.26 4.73 0.38
CA PRO A 22 -4.11 4.38 1.20
C PRO A 22 -3.55 5.62 1.92
N ASP A 23 -3.40 5.51 3.23
CA ASP A 23 -3.06 6.60 4.13
C ASP A 23 -1.86 6.22 5.00
N TYR A 24 -0.69 6.74 4.65
CA TYR A 24 0.56 6.53 5.39
C TYR A 24 0.60 7.23 6.76
N SER A 25 -0.41 8.04 7.10
CA SER A 25 -0.53 8.60 8.45
C SER A 25 -1.07 7.60 9.48
N LEU A 26 -1.59 6.47 9.00
CA LEU A 26 -2.03 5.34 9.82
C LEU A 26 -0.88 4.34 9.98
N TRP A 27 -0.80 3.70 11.14
CA TRP A 27 0.08 2.55 11.33
C TRP A 27 -0.49 1.33 10.63
N GLY A 28 0.41 0.49 10.12
CA GLY A 28 0.07 -0.77 9.51
C GLY A 28 -0.56 -1.74 10.50
N SER A 29 -1.33 -2.70 9.96
CA SER A 29 -1.95 -3.77 10.75
C SER A 29 -0.92 -4.57 11.55
N GLU A 30 0.28 -4.72 10.98
CA GLU A 30 1.45 -5.27 11.64
C GLU A 30 2.62 -4.28 11.60
N THR A 31 3.46 -4.30 12.64
CA THR A 31 4.62 -3.40 12.75
C THR A 31 5.86 -4.17 13.17
N TYR A 32 6.99 -3.88 12.52
CA TYR A 32 8.27 -4.54 12.76
C TYR A 32 9.42 -3.52 12.76
N SER A 33 10.50 -3.82 13.49
CA SER A 33 11.75 -3.05 13.41
C SER A 33 12.84 -3.94 12.82
N LEU A 34 13.45 -3.50 11.73
CA LEU A 34 14.46 -4.26 10.98
C LEU A 34 15.69 -3.41 10.67
N THR A 35 16.86 -4.04 10.68
CA THR A 35 18.09 -3.41 10.19
C THR A 35 18.42 -3.89 8.78
N GLY A 36 19.14 -3.08 8.02
CA GLY A 36 19.67 -3.47 6.72
C GLY A 36 20.55 -4.72 6.79
N GLN A 37 21.21 -4.99 7.92
CA GLN A 37 21.99 -6.21 8.13
C GLN A 37 21.10 -7.44 8.37
N GLN A 38 20.01 -7.31 9.13
CA GLN A 38 19.07 -8.42 9.33
C GLN A 38 18.40 -8.83 8.02
N MET A 39 18.03 -7.83 7.21
CA MET A 39 17.45 -8.06 5.89
C MET A 39 18.46 -8.56 4.84
N TYR A 40 19.74 -8.76 5.19
CA TYR A 40 20.69 -9.42 4.28
C TYR A 40 20.33 -10.89 4.03
N GLN A 41 19.54 -11.46 4.94
CA GLN A 41 18.74 -12.66 4.67
C GLN A 41 17.31 -12.20 4.46
N GLU A 42 16.65 -12.77 3.46
CA GLU A 42 15.24 -12.52 3.16
C GLU A 42 14.36 -12.63 4.42
N GLN A 43 13.54 -11.60 4.65
CA GLN A 43 12.51 -11.58 5.69
C GLN A 43 11.15 -11.73 5.00
N ALA A 44 10.40 -12.78 5.34
CA ALA A 44 9.13 -13.11 4.69
C ALA A 44 7.94 -12.96 5.66
N PHE A 45 6.86 -12.35 5.18
CA PHE A 45 5.65 -12.02 5.94
C PHE A 45 4.42 -12.51 5.18
N ARG A 46 3.52 -13.21 5.86
CA ARG A 46 2.25 -13.65 5.25
C ARG A 46 1.26 -12.50 5.28
N VAL A 47 0.48 -12.35 4.22
CA VAL A 47 -0.55 -11.32 4.11
C VAL A 47 -1.72 -11.83 3.29
N THR A 48 -2.92 -11.31 3.55
CA THR A 48 -4.04 -11.43 2.60
C THR A 48 -4.00 -10.21 1.70
N ALA A 49 -3.61 -10.39 0.45
CA ALA A 49 -3.56 -9.32 -0.52
C ALA A 49 -4.97 -8.82 -0.85
N GLY A 50 -5.11 -7.51 -1.08
CA GLY A 50 -6.33 -6.90 -1.58
C GLY A 50 -6.68 -5.58 -0.92
N GLY A 51 -7.90 -5.12 -1.14
CA GLY A 51 -8.37 -3.87 -0.58
C GLY A 51 -9.61 -3.34 -1.28
N GLN A 52 -10.04 -2.15 -0.87
CA GLN A 52 -11.27 -1.51 -1.34
C GLN A 52 -10.97 -0.20 -2.06
N ASN A 53 -9.76 0.33 -1.87
CA ASN A 53 -9.39 1.63 -2.39
C ASN A 53 -8.68 1.43 -3.73
N TYR A 54 -9.38 1.78 -4.80
CA TYR A 54 -8.81 1.75 -6.13
C TYR A 54 -7.81 2.91 -6.31
N ILE A 55 -6.57 2.60 -6.68
CA ILE A 55 -5.47 3.58 -6.68
C ILE A 55 -5.72 4.78 -7.62
N TRP A 56 -6.44 4.58 -8.73
CA TRP A 56 -6.72 5.66 -9.68
C TRP A 56 -7.70 6.72 -9.15
N ASP A 57 -8.46 6.40 -8.12
CA ASP A 57 -9.31 7.38 -7.42
C ASP A 57 -8.50 8.26 -6.46
N CYS A 58 -7.25 7.89 -6.17
CA CYS A 58 -6.39 8.49 -5.16
C CYS A 58 -5.37 9.49 -5.72
N ARG A 59 -5.84 10.71 -6.02
CA ARG A 59 -5.03 11.78 -6.64
C ARG A 59 -3.80 12.24 -5.84
N ASN A 60 -3.78 11.95 -4.53
CA ASN A 60 -2.69 12.25 -3.60
C ASN A 60 -1.56 11.20 -3.62
N ILE A 61 -1.81 10.03 -4.22
CA ILE A 61 -0.83 8.96 -4.37
C ILE A 61 -0.22 9.10 -5.77
N ARG A 62 1.08 9.36 -5.83
CA ARG A 62 1.80 9.58 -7.08
C ARG A 62 3.08 8.75 -7.08
N PRO A 63 2.98 7.48 -7.50
CA PRO A 63 4.15 6.60 -7.53
C PRO A 63 5.23 7.11 -8.49
N GLY A 64 6.50 6.93 -8.10
CA GLY A 64 7.66 7.35 -8.89
C GLY A 64 8.31 6.24 -9.73
N THR A 65 7.81 5.01 -9.67
CA THR A 65 8.34 3.84 -10.41
C THR A 65 7.46 3.50 -11.60
N ASP A 66 6.28 2.95 -11.36
CA ASP A 66 5.32 2.57 -12.38
C ASP A 66 3.90 3.03 -12.01
N THR A 67 2.94 2.83 -12.90
CA THR A 67 1.52 3.12 -12.70
C THR A 67 0.67 2.00 -13.29
N GLY A 68 -0.19 1.42 -12.47
CA GLY A 68 -1.11 0.35 -12.87
C GLY A 68 -2.40 0.39 -12.06
N ALA A 69 -3.27 -0.58 -12.32
CA ALA A 69 -4.51 -0.75 -11.55
C ALA A 69 -4.22 -1.56 -10.28
N GLY A 70 -4.77 -1.13 -9.16
CA GLY A 70 -4.62 -1.86 -7.91
C GLY A 70 -5.60 -1.40 -6.85
N TYR A 71 -6.05 -2.36 -6.05
CA TYR A 71 -6.95 -2.16 -4.93
C TYR A 71 -6.19 -2.45 -3.64
N PHE A 72 -6.18 -1.46 -2.75
CA PHE A 72 -5.40 -1.48 -1.52
C PHE A 72 -6.27 -1.16 -0.30
N THR A 73 -5.83 -1.61 0.87
CA THR A 73 -6.40 -1.27 2.17
C THR A 73 -6.19 0.22 2.49
N THR A 74 -6.96 0.78 3.43
CA THR A 74 -6.80 2.19 3.83
C THR A 74 -5.54 2.37 4.68
N ALA A 75 -5.41 1.59 5.75
CA ALA A 75 -4.17 1.52 6.52
C ALA A 75 -3.17 0.61 5.80
N PRO A 76 -1.85 0.77 6.01
CA PRO A 76 -0.86 -0.18 5.52
C PRO A 76 -1.14 -1.60 6.03
N ASP A 77 -0.72 -2.61 5.28
CA ASP A 77 -0.66 -3.97 5.82
C ASP A 77 0.50 -4.06 6.83
N PHE A 78 1.62 -3.43 6.48
CA PHE A 78 2.83 -3.40 7.30
C PHE A 78 3.40 -1.98 7.43
N SER A 79 3.86 -1.65 8.63
CA SER A 79 4.79 -0.54 8.86
C SER A 79 6.11 -1.08 9.39
N PHE A 80 7.20 -0.84 8.66
CA PHE A 80 8.55 -1.25 9.07
C PHE A 80 9.36 -0.04 9.53
N GLU A 81 9.85 -0.06 10.77
CA GLU A 81 10.92 0.84 11.18
C GLU A 81 12.27 0.26 10.71
N ILE A 82 12.78 0.77 9.58
CA ILE A 82 14.03 0.31 8.99
C ILE A 82 15.22 1.20 9.37
N SER A 83 16.35 0.58 9.69
CA SER A 83 17.58 1.28 10.08
C SER A 83 18.84 0.63 9.50
N GLY A 84 19.98 1.35 9.54
CA GLY A 84 21.25 0.80 9.05
C GLY A 84 21.28 0.55 7.53
N MET A 85 20.52 1.32 6.74
CA MET A 85 20.38 1.12 5.29
C MET A 85 21.55 1.68 4.45
N GLY A 86 22.51 2.35 5.09
CA GLY A 86 23.68 2.91 4.42
C GLY A 86 24.49 1.82 3.68
N GLY A 87 24.66 1.97 2.38
CA GLY A 87 25.41 1.02 1.54
C GLY A 87 24.56 -0.11 0.94
N TYR A 88 23.28 -0.21 1.30
CA TYR A 88 22.37 -1.21 0.76
C TYR A 88 21.40 -0.64 -0.27
N GLN A 89 20.92 -1.51 -1.15
CA GLN A 89 19.62 -1.40 -1.80
C GLN A 89 18.65 -2.36 -1.10
N LEU A 90 17.35 -2.07 -1.15
CA LEU A 90 16.29 -2.91 -0.58
C LEU A 90 15.37 -3.37 -1.71
N ALA A 91 15.24 -4.68 -1.88
CA ALA A 91 14.19 -5.28 -2.70
C ALA A 91 12.99 -5.61 -1.82
N ILE A 92 11.81 -5.28 -2.34
CA ILE A 92 10.51 -5.54 -1.74
C ILE A 92 9.73 -6.28 -2.81
N SER A 93 9.37 -7.54 -2.58
CA SER A 93 8.70 -8.36 -3.59
C SER A 93 7.56 -9.13 -2.97
N VAL A 94 6.58 -9.48 -3.79
CA VAL A 94 5.46 -10.32 -3.39
C VAL A 94 5.51 -11.62 -4.18
N VAL A 95 5.05 -12.71 -3.58
CA VAL A 95 4.66 -13.94 -4.28
C VAL A 95 3.25 -14.27 -3.84
N SER A 96 2.33 -14.41 -4.79
CA SER A 96 0.91 -14.53 -4.48
C SER A 96 0.22 -15.67 -5.22
N ARG A 97 -1.05 -15.89 -4.88
CA ARG A 97 -1.95 -16.83 -5.57
C ARG A 97 -2.85 -16.15 -6.61
N CYS A 98 -2.67 -14.86 -6.84
CA CYS A 98 -3.51 -14.05 -7.71
C CYS A 98 -2.65 -13.05 -8.50
N ASP A 99 -3.30 -12.10 -9.15
CA ASP A 99 -2.65 -10.93 -9.76
C ASP A 99 -2.53 -9.84 -8.69
N SER A 100 -1.32 -9.66 -8.15
CA SER A 100 -1.09 -8.83 -6.97
C SER A 100 -0.43 -7.50 -7.33
N ALA A 101 -0.64 -6.49 -6.49
CA ALA A 101 -0.04 -5.18 -6.66
C ALA A 101 0.67 -4.76 -5.37
N LEU A 102 1.74 -3.99 -5.50
CA LEU A 102 2.54 -3.52 -4.37
C LEU A 102 2.56 -2.00 -4.37
N LEU A 103 2.24 -1.41 -3.22
CA LEU A 103 2.36 0.03 -2.99
C LEU A 103 3.22 0.25 -1.76
N VAL A 104 4.17 1.18 -1.87
CA VAL A 104 5.13 1.49 -0.81
C VAL A 104 5.20 2.99 -0.58
N ASN A 105 5.14 3.41 0.69
CA ASN A 105 5.46 4.77 1.12
C ASN A 105 6.72 4.76 1.99
N THR A 106 7.60 5.73 1.77
CA THR A 106 8.83 5.89 2.58
C THR A 106 8.69 7.01 3.59
N SER A 107 9.55 7.05 4.59
CA SER A 107 9.60 8.11 5.63
C SER A 107 9.69 9.55 5.10
N SER A 108 10.09 9.72 3.84
CA SER A 108 10.10 11.02 3.14
C SER A 108 8.83 11.29 2.32
N ALA A 109 7.77 10.51 2.55
CA ALA A 109 6.49 10.52 1.85
C ALA A 109 6.58 10.30 0.32
N ASN A 110 7.62 9.61 -0.15
CA ASN A 110 7.70 9.18 -1.55
C ASN A 110 6.93 7.86 -1.74
N TRP A 111 6.17 7.78 -2.82
CA TRP A 111 5.37 6.62 -3.19
C TRP A 111 6.03 5.81 -4.32
N TYR A 112 5.86 4.50 -4.27
CA TYR A 112 6.32 3.55 -5.27
C TYR A 112 5.23 2.51 -5.51
N TYR A 113 5.06 2.10 -6.75
CA TYR A 113 4.06 1.13 -7.19
C TYR A 113 4.69 0.15 -8.16
N ASP A 114 4.18 -1.09 -8.16
CA ASP A 114 4.45 -2.13 -9.13
C ASP A 114 3.34 -3.21 -9.09
N ASP A 115 3.02 -3.88 -10.21
CA ASP A 115 2.10 -5.03 -10.27
C ASP A 115 2.65 -6.27 -11.00
N ASP A 116 3.81 -6.25 -11.66
CA ASP A 116 4.27 -7.40 -12.46
C ASP A 116 5.79 -7.66 -12.56
N ASP A 117 6.66 -6.82 -11.98
CA ASP A 117 8.12 -6.91 -12.18
C ASP A 117 8.79 -8.11 -11.46
N ASN A 118 8.08 -8.87 -10.61
CA ASN A 118 8.58 -10.13 -10.04
C ASN A 118 8.28 -11.36 -10.92
N GLY A 119 7.51 -11.19 -11.99
CA GLY A 119 6.99 -12.27 -12.83
C GLY A 119 5.78 -12.98 -12.21
N ASN A 120 5.09 -13.83 -13.00
CA ASN A 120 3.85 -14.49 -12.58
C ASN A 120 2.73 -13.52 -12.10
N LEU A 121 2.71 -12.28 -12.61
CA LEU A 121 1.81 -11.20 -12.16
C LEU A 121 2.01 -10.84 -10.68
N ASP A 122 3.23 -11.05 -10.18
CA ASP A 122 3.63 -10.64 -8.85
C ASP A 122 4.54 -9.40 -8.94
N PRO A 123 4.42 -8.45 -8.01
CA PRO A 123 5.14 -7.18 -8.04
C PRO A 123 6.49 -7.22 -7.32
N ARG A 124 7.40 -6.34 -7.76
CA ARG A 124 8.70 -6.12 -7.13
C ARG A 124 9.20 -4.66 -7.26
N ILE A 125 9.41 -4.03 -6.11
CA ILE A 125 10.01 -2.69 -6.02
C ILE A 125 11.44 -2.78 -5.48
N VAL A 126 12.38 -2.05 -6.09
CA VAL A 126 13.75 -1.91 -5.58
C VAL A 126 14.05 -0.45 -5.21
N LEU A 127 14.25 -0.21 -3.92
CA LEU A 127 14.78 1.06 -3.42
C LEU A 127 16.30 1.03 -3.52
N THR A 128 16.87 1.81 -4.44
CA THR A 128 18.33 1.81 -4.70
C THR A 128 19.14 2.54 -3.64
N ARG A 129 18.55 3.51 -2.94
CA ARG A 129 19.17 4.24 -1.83
C ARG A 129 18.16 4.45 -0.69
N PRO A 130 17.68 3.38 -0.04
CA PRO A 130 16.66 3.48 0.98
C PRO A 130 17.19 4.30 2.17
N ALA A 131 16.40 5.26 2.63
CA ALA A 131 16.66 6.00 3.84
C ALA A 131 16.24 5.17 5.06
N ASN A 132 16.79 5.49 6.23
CA ASN A 132 16.25 4.96 7.49
C ASN A 132 14.89 5.64 7.81
N GLY A 133 14.09 4.99 8.64
CA GLY A 133 12.79 5.49 9.09
C GLY A 133 11.67 4.51 8.80
N ILE A 134 10.44 5.02 8.77
CA ILE A 134 9.26 4.20 8.47
C ILE A 134 9.18 3.88 6.97
N LEU A 135 8.84 2.63 6.68
CA LEU A 135 8.49 2.12 5.37
C LEU A 135 7.10 1.47 5.51
N ASP A 136 6.09 2.09 4.94
CA ASP A 136 4.73 1.56 4.91
C ASP A 136 4.52 0.77 3.62
N VAL A 137 3.93 -0.42 3.74
CA VAL A 137 3.75 -1.36 2.64
C VAL A 137 2.30 -1.84 2.60
N TRP A 138 1.70 -1.75 1.42
CA TRP A 138 0.41 -2.33 1.10
C TRP A 138 0.60 -3.40 0.02
N VAL A 139 -0.03 -4.56 0.24
CA VAL A 139 -0.10 -5.66 -0.73
C VAL A 139 -1.54 -5.74 -1.20
N GLY A 140 -1.78 -5.19 -2.38
CA GLY A 140 -3.08 -5.14 -3.03
C GLY A 140 -3.25 -6.22 -4.08
N THR A 141 -4.35 -6.11 -4.82
CA THR A 141 -4.63 -6.94 -6.00
C THR A 141 -5.07 -6.08 -7.17
N TYR A 142 -4.82 -6.55 -8.38
CA TYR A 142 -5.16 -5.83 -9.61
C TYR A 142 -6.68 -5.63 -9.77
N ASP A 143 -7.47 -6.65 -9.39
CA ASP A 143 -8.92 -6.71 -9.62
C ASP A 143 -9.78 -6.48 -8.36
N GLY A 144 -9.16 -6.37 -7.18
CA GLY A 144 -9.85 -6.16 -5.91
C GLY A 144 -10.33 -7.44 -5.23
N GLU A 145 -10.10 -8.61 -5.82
CA GLU A 145 -10.31 -9.90 -5.15
C GLU A 145 -9.22 -10.12 -4.08
N TYR A 146 -9.50 -11.00 -3.12
CA TYR A 146 -8.57 -11.28 -2.01
C TYR A 146 -7.87 -12.62 -2.21
N CYS A 147 -6.57 -12.66 -1.96
CA CYS A 147 -5.81 -13.91 -2.03
C CYS A 147 -4.67 -13.99 -1.00
N ASP A 148 -4.23 -15.22 -0.70
CA ASP A 148 -3.02 -15.42 0.11
C ASP A 148 -1.78 -14.96 -0.67
N ALA A 149 -0.93 -14.18 0.00
CA ALA A 149 0.36 -13.74 -0.53
C ALA A 149 1.45 -13.76 0.55
N VAL A 150 2.70 -13.67 0.09
CA VAL A 150 3.89 -13.51 0.92
C VAL A 150 4.65 -12.27 0.46
N LEU A 151 4.84 -11.33 1.37
CA LEU A 151 5.72 -10.18 1.19
C LEU A 151 7.13 -10.55 1.65
N SER A 152 8.14 -10.20 0.85
CA SER A 152 9.55 -10.41 1.16
C SER A 152 10.35 -9.10 1.12
N LEU A 153 11.19 -8.89 2.13
CA LEU A 153 12.15 -7.78 2.21
C LEU A 153 13.57 -8.34 2.25
N GLU A 154 14.43 -7.91 1.33
CA GLU A 154 15.83 -8.35 1.28
C GLU A 154 16.78 -7.21 0.85
N THR A 155 17.91 -7.07 1.52
CA THR A 155 18.93 -6.08 1.20
C THR A 155 20.11 -6.68 0.44
N PHE A 156 20.64 -5.88 -0.48
CA PHE A 156 21.84 -6.22 -1.25
C PHE A 156 22.85 -5.10 -1.13
N ARG A 157 24.14 -5.45 -1.11
CA ARG A 157 25.20 -4.44 -1.14
C ARG A 157 25.20 -3.75 -2.50
N ARG A 158 25.41 -2.43 -2.48
CA ARG A 158 25.62 -1.61 -3.67
C ARG A 158 27.10 -1.51 -4.01
#